data_AF-A0A936B8L9-F1
#
_entry.id   AF-A0A936B8L9-F1
#
_cell.length_a   1.000
_cell.length_b   1.000
_cell.length_c   1.000
_cell.angle_alpha   90.00
_cell.angle_beta   90.00
_cell.angle_gamma   90.00
#
_symmetry.space_group_name_H-M   'P 1'
#
loop_
_entity.id
_entity.type
_entity.pdbx_description
1 polymer ?
#
loop_
_entity_poly.entity_id
_entity_poly.type
_entity_poly.pdbx_seq_one_letter_code
_entity_poly.pdbx_strand_id
1 'polypeptide(L)'
;MSHSANARKAHLYLILTTYLVLALGYGLINPLFEAPDEHYHFFTAVWIAETGTLPAVPQPAGPPASFAPQTAAEWLGPEAAQPPLYYLLAALLIAPFDTSQAQNLTIPNPFTQLGDGSSPTNRNAFVHVQEQWPWPPHVWAAHWLRVVSAVIGLAVLLAIYHTALLMWPDVPQRAKWATAVVALLPQFTFQFSTISNDVLITALASLALYQVVGWGSREERGEKREERGRLLVLALTCGAAALTKNQGLLLIGWVFGGVVSHRMGQRGRGAGGQGAEGISSLTLTTHHYFHLSLFTFYFSSHLSSSPLPSGGAIGGCMGISRPLTNSS
;
A
#
# COMPACT_ATOMS: atom_id res chain seq x y z
N MET A 1 22.44 20.08 -30.03
CA MET A 1 21.36 19.13 -29.64
C MET A 1 21.71 18.21 -28.47
N SER A 2 22.96 17.74 -28.31
CA SER A 2 23.38 16.86 -27.19
C SER A 2 23.25 17.49 -25.80
N HIS A 3 23.57 18.79 -25.66
CA HIS A 3 23.47 19.52 -24.39
C HIS A 3 22.03 19.55 -23.81
N SER A 4 21.01 19.70 -24.67
CA SER A 4 19.59 19.68 -24.27
C SER A 4 19.11 18.30 -23.82
N ALA A 5 19.56 17.23 -24.48
CA ALA A 5 19.21 15.86 -24.08
C ALA A 5 19.82 15.49 -22.72
N ASN A 6 21.07 15.87 -22.48
CA ASN A 6 21.76 15.64 -21.21
C ASN A 6 21.12 16.43 -20.07
N ALA A 7 20.78 17.71 -20.30
CA ALA A 7 20.04 18.51 -19.34
C ALA A 7 18.69 17.88 -18.99
N ARG A 8 17.94 17.34 -19.97
CA ARG A 8 16.65 16.69 -19.70
C ARG A 8 16.77 15.46 -18.79
N LYS A 9 17.80 14.63 -18.98
CA LYS A 9 18.06 13.47 -18.11
C LYS A 9 18.51 13.90 -16.71
N ALA A 10 19.33 14.95 -16.62
CA ALA A 10 19.80 15.47 -15.33
C ALA A 10 18.65 15.87 -14.40
N HIS A 11 17.59 16.50 -14.92
CA HIS A 11 16.42 16.88 -14.10
C HIS A 11 15.66 15.65 -13.56
N LEU A 12 15.49 14.60 -14.38
CA LEU A 12 14.84 13.38 -13.91
C LEU A 12 15.69 12.70 -12.82
N TYR A 13 16.99 12.58 -13.04
CA TYR A 13 17.89 12.04 -12.03
C TYR A 13 17.85 12.85 -10.73
N LEU A 14 17.85 14.18 -10.82
CA LEU A 14 17.69 15.03 -9.64
C LEU A 14 16.41 14.71 -8.87
N ILE A 15 15.27 14.62 -9.54
CA ILE A 15 13.98 14.28 -8.91
C ILE A 15 14.05 12.91 -8.21
N LEU A 16 14.54 11.89 -8.92
CA LEU A 16 14.64 10.52 -8.40
C LEU A 16 15.61 10.42 -7.22
N THR A 17 16.76 11.09 -7.29
CA THR A 17 17.74 11.17 -6.21
C THR A 17 17.17 11.92 -5.01
N THR A 18 16.49 13.06 -5.21
CA THR A 18 15.85 13.80 -4.12
C THR A 18 14.80 12.94 -3.41
N TYR A 19 13.92 12.27 -4.16
CA TYR A 19 12.97 11.33 -3.58
C TYR A 19 13.68 10.22 -2.77
N LEU A 20 14.70 9.58 -3.34
CA LEU A 20 15.39 8.47 -2.68
C LEU A 20 16.06 8.93 -1.38
N VAL A 21 16.73 10.08 -1.39
CA VAL A 21 17.34 10.67 -0.19
C VAL A 21 16.29 10.96 0.88
N LEU A 22 15.15 11.52 0.50
CA LEU A 22 14.08 11.82 1.45
C LEU A 22 13.44 10.53 2.01
N ALA A 23 13.13 9.54 1.16
CA ALA A 23 12.53 8.28 1.58
C ALA A 23 13.48 7.49 2.49
N LEU A 24 14.78 7.41 2.16
CA LEU A 24 15.78 6.80 3.03
C LEU A 24 15.97 7.59 4.33
N GLY A 25 15.94 8.92 4.27
CA GLY A 25 15.98 9.79 5.44
C GLY A 25 14.82 9.55 6.39
N TYR A 26 13.58 9.49 5.87
CA TYR A 26 12.40 9.14 6.67
C TYR A 26 12.52 7.73 7.26
N GLY A 27 12.95 6.75 6.46
CA GLY A 27 13.09 5.36 6.90
C GLY A 27 14.21 5.15 7.93
N LEU A 28 15.14 6.09 8.04
CA LEU A 28 16.20 6.10 9.06
C LEU A 28 15.78 6.85 10.34
N ILE A 29 15.11 7.99 10.19
CA ILE A 29 14.77 8.90 11.30
C ILE A 29 13.51 8.46 12.04
N ASN A 30 12.50 7.97 11.31
CA ASN A 30 11.27 7.48 11.93
C ASN A 30 11.60 6.21 12.73
N PRO A 31 11.31 6.14 14.04
CA PRO A 31 11.55 4.91 14.79
C PRO A 31 10.84 3.71 14.15
N LEU A 32 11.39 2.51 14.32
CA LEU A 32 10.76 1.32 13.76
C LEU A 32 9.37 1.12 14.36
N PHE A 33 8.42 0.71 13.51
CA PHE A 33 7.06 0.32 13.92
C PHE A 33 6.15 1.45 14.40
N GLU A 34 6.59 2.71 14.33
CA GLU A 34 5.74 3.89 14.58
C GLU A 34 4.93 4.30 13.34
N ALA A 35 5.29 3.81 12.16
CA ALA A 35 4.46 3.99 10.99
C ALA A 35 3.20 3.12 11.06
N PRO A 36 2.06 3.59 10.50
CA PRO A 36 0.82 2.82 10.52
C PRO A 36 1.01 1.40 9.98
N ASP A 37 0.56 0.41 10.77
CA ASP A 37 0.54 -1.02 10.46
C ASP A 37 1.91 -1.67 10.16
N GLU A 38 3.02 -0.95 10.36
CA GLU A 38 4.35 -1.38 9.94
C GLU A 38 4.81 -2.66 10.65
N HIS A 39 4.53 -2.79 11.95
CA HIS A 39 4.84 -4.01 12.71
C HIS A 39 4.06 -5.21 12.20
N TYR A 40 2.78 -5.06 11.85
CA TYR A 40 1.98 -6.17 11.32
C TYR A 40 2.62 -6.75 10.07
N HIS A 41 3.09 -5.88 9.17
CA HIS A 41 3.76 -6.31 7.95
C HIS A 41 5.12 -6.97 8.20
N PHE A 42 5.92 -6.40 9.09
CA PHE A 42 7.22 -6.95 9.44
C PHE A 42 7.11 -8.31 10.12
N PHE A 43 6.27 -8.44 11.15
CA PHE A 43 6.12 -9.71 11.88
C PHE A 43 5.43 -10.80 11.07
N THR A 44 4.58 -10.44 10.10
CA THR A 44 4.07 -11.40 9.11
C THR A 44 5.21 -11.97 8.26
N ALA A 45 6.14 -11.14 7.80
CA ALA A 45 7.30 -11.59 7.05
C ALA A 45 8.24 -12.46 7.91
N VAL A 46 8.47 -12.07 9.17
CA VAL A 46 9.26 -12.84 10.15
C VAL A 46 8.65 -14.22 10.37
N TRP A 47 7.33 -14.30 10.60
CA TRP A 47 6.62 -15.58 10.77
C TRP A 47 6.84 -16.51 9.58
N ILE A 48 6.70 -15.99 8.36
CA ILE A 48 6.88 -16.79 7.15
C ILE A 48 8.35 -17.21 6.99
N ALA A 49 9.30 -16.33 7.28
CA ALA A 49 10.73 -16.63 7.19
C ALA A 49 11.15 -17.73 8.18
N GLU A 50 10.58 -17.72 9.39
CA GLU A 50 10.92 -18.66 10.47
C GLU A 50 10.18 -19.99 10.36
N THR A 51 8.89 -19.96 9.98
CA THR A 51 8.03 -21.16 9.97
C THR A 51 7.90 -21.79 8.59
N GLY A 52 8.14 -21.03 7.51
CA GLY A 52 7.84 -21.44 6.14
C GLY A 52 6.34 -21.56 5.83
N THR A 53 5.48 -21.07 6.72
CA THR A 53 4.01 -21.20 6.60
C THR A 53 3.34 -19.83 6.58
N LEU A 54 2.19 -19.74 5.92
CA LEU A 54 1.34 -18.56 6.02
C LEU A 54 0.64 -18.55 7.39
N PRO A 55 0.61 -17.41 8.10
CA PRO A 55 -0.06 -17.35 9.39
C PRO A 55 -1.57 -17.53 9.24
N ALA A 56 -2.14 -18.40 10.09
CA ALA A 56 -3.58 -18.43 10.29
C ALA A 56 -3.92 -17.35 11.33
N VAL A 57 -4.59 -16.27 10.93
CA VAL A 57 -5.01 -15.21 11.85
C VAL A 57 -6.41 -15.56 12.37
N PRO A 58 -6.58 -15.97 13.65
CA PRO A 58 -7.89 -16.13 14.23
C PRO A 58 -8.54 -14.76 14.37
N GLN A 59 -9.86 -14.68 14.15
CA GLN A 59 -10.60 -13.48 14.52
C GLN A 59 -10.47 -13.26 16.03
N PRO A 60 -10.01 -12.09 16.50
CA PRO A 60 -9.91 -11.84 17.93
C PRO A 60 -11.29 -11.96 18.58
N ALA A 61 -11.37 -12.63 19.73
CA ALA A 61 -12.63 -12.95 20.41
C ALA A 61 -13.32 -11.71 21.06
N GLY A 62 -12.78 -10.51 20.85
CA GLY A 62 -13.27 -9.25 21.40
C GLY A 62 -12.33 -8.09 21.05
N PRO A 63 -12.67 -6.84 21.44
CA PRO A 63 -11.76 -5.71 21.30
C PRO A 63 -10.47 -5.98 22.10
N PRO A 64 -9.31 -5.55 21.59
CA PRO A 64 -8.04 -5.79 22.27
C PRO A 64 -8.07 -5.16 23.67
N ALA A 65 -7.59 -5.90 24.67
CA ALA A 65 -7.54 -5.43 26.06
C ALA A 65 -6.55 -4.27 26.25
N SER A 66 -5.61 -4.12 25.31
CA SER A 66 -4.65 -3.01 25.21
C SER A 66 -4.27 -2.77 23.75
N PHE A 67 -3.88 -1.55 23.41
CA PHE A 67 -3.30 -1.24 22.08
C PHE A 67 -1.92 -1.90 21.86
N ALA A 68 -1.24 -2.31 22.93
CA ALA A 68 -0.02 -3.11 22.87
C ALA A 68 -0.33 -4.58 22.51
N PRO A 69 0.33 -5.19 21.50
CA PRO A 69 0.14 -6.60 21.18
C PRO A 69 0.71 -7.52 22.26
N GLN A 70 -0.09 -8.49 22.70
CA GLN A 70 0.24 -9.49 23.72
C GLN A 70 0.22 -10.92 23.17
N THR A 71 -0.59 -11.18 22.13
CA THR A 71 -0.76 -12.51 21.53
C THR A 71 -0.23 -12.57 20.10
N ALA A 72 0.10 -13.76 19.60
CA ALA A 72 0.58 -13.93 18.21
C ALA A 72 -0.38 -13.32 17.16
N ALA A 73 -1.70 -13.42 17.39
CA ALA A 73 -2.70 -12.81 16.51
C ALA A 73 -2.63 -11.28 16.52
N GLU A 74 -2.35 -10.66 17.67
CA GLU A 74 -2.21 -9.21 17.80
C GLU A 74 -0.89 -8.69 17.22
N TRP A 75 0.18 -9.50 17.18
CA TRP A 75 1.44 -9.11 16.52
C TRP A 75 1.35 -9.14 14.99
N LEU A 76 0.50 -10.00 14.45
CA LEU A 76 0.27 -10.17 13.01
C LEU A 76 -0.84 -9.25 12.49
N GLY A 77 -1.84 -8.97 13.33
CA GLY A 77 -2.95 -8.08 13.02
C GLY A 77 -3.81 -8.53 11.82
N PRO A 78 -4.71 -7.66 11.35
CA PRO A 78 -5.54 -7.94 10.17
C PRO A 78 -4.71 -8.04 8.87
N GLU A 79 -3.54 -7.42 8.82
CA GLU A 79 -2.70 -7.40 7.62
C GLU A 79 -2.14 -8.77 7.24
N ALA A 80 -1.97 -9.68 8.21
CA ALA A 80 -1.57 -11.07 7.94
C ALA A 80 -2.64 -11.89 7.18
N ALA A 81 -3.89 -11.43 7.14
CA ALA A 81 -4.95 -12.04 6.32
C ALA A 81 -4.96 -11.54 4.86
N GLN A 82 -4.10 -10.56 4.52
CA GLN A 82 -3.99 -10.07 3.15
C GLN A 82 -3.31 -11.10 2.23
N PRO A 83 -3.48 -10.96 0.90
CA PRO A 83 -2.82 -11.82 -0.07
C PRO A 83 -1.28 -11.90 0.11
N PRO A 84 -0.67 -13.05 -0.19
CA PRO A 84 0.63 -13.40 0.39
C PRO A 84 1.86 -12.84 -0.34
N LEU A 85 1.73 -12.30 -1.56
CA LEU A 85 2.90 -12.01 -2.43
C LEU A 85 3.90 -11.07 -1.76
N TYR A 86 3.43 -9.97 -1.18
CA TYR A 86 4.30 -9.01 -0.50
C TYR A 86 5.05 -9.67 0.66
N TYR A 87 4.35 -10.45 1.48
CA TYR A 87 4.95 -11.08 2.66
C TYR A 87 5.92 -12.20 2.31
N LEU A 88 5.64 -12.98 1.26
CA LEU A 88 6.58 -13.99 0.75
C LEU A 88 7.87 -13.35 0.24
N LEU A 89 7.76 -12.22 -0.47
CA LEU A 89 8.94 -11.47 -0.93
C LEU A 89 9.70 -10.84 0.24
N ALA A 90 8.99 -10.23 1.18
CA ALA A 90 9.60 -9.64 2.38
C ALA A 90 10.32 -10.72 3.22
N ALA A 91 9.69 -11.89 3.42
CA ALA A 91 10.28 -13.03 4.13
C ALA A 91 11.57 -13.51 3.44
N LEU A 92 11.58 -13.62 2.11
CA LEU A 92 12.77 -13.97 1.34
C LEU A 92 13.89 -12.93 1.51
N LEU A 93 13.54 -11.64 1.53
CA LEU A 93 14.50 -10.54 1.67
C LEU A 93 15.12 -10.45 3.06
N ILE A 94 14.41 -10.88 4.09
CA ILE A 94 14.92 -10.90 5.47
C ILE A 94 15.52 -12.23 5.91
N ALA A 95 15.36 -13.30 5.13
CA ALA A 95 15.89 -14.63 5.43
C ALA A 95 17.40 -14.68 5.82
N PRO A 96 18.28 -13.80 5.31
CA PRO A 96 19.68 -13.77 5.75
C PRO A 96 19.92 -13.21 7.17
N PHE A 97 18.93 -12.57 7.79
CA PHE A 97 19.06 -11.93 9.11
C PHE A 97 18.45 -12.81 10.21
N ASP A 98 19.06 -12.82 11.40
CA ASP A 98 18.48 -13.51 12.56
C ASP A 98 17.34 -12.70 13.19
N THR A 99 16.10 -13.10 12.89
CA THR A 99 14.88 -12.47 13.41
C THR A 99 14.26 -13.23 14.58
N SER A 100 14.88 -14.32 15.06
CA SER A 100 14.27 -15.26 16.03
C SER A 100 13.86 -14.63 17.36
N GLN A 101 14.47 -13.50 17.72
CA GLN A 101 14.16 -12.74 18.92
C GLN A 101 13.42 -11.42 18.64
N ALA A 102 13.09 -11.12 17.38
CA ALA A 102 12.52 -9.83 16.97
C ALA A 102 11.28 -9.45 17.79
N GLN A 103 10.37 -10.40 18.03
CA GLN A 103 9.15 -10.16 18.78
C GLN A 103 9.41 -9.98 20.29
N ASN A 104 10.34 -10.74 20.88
CA ASN A 104 10.70 -10.63 22.30
C ASN A 104 11.44 -9.33 22.62
N LEU A 105 12.16 -8.83 21.63
CA LEU A 105 13.01 -7.64 21.72
C LEU A 105 12.22 -6.36 21.42
N THR A 106 11.19 -6.43 20.57
CA THR A 106 10.27 -5.32 20.33
C THR A 106 9.33 -5.15 21.53
N ILE A 107 9.37 -3.99 22.18
CA ILE A 107 8.59 -3.72 23.39
C ILE A 107 7.43 -2.78 23.05
N PRO A 108 6.18 -3.25 23.03
CA PRO A 108 5.02 -2.38 22.93
C PRO A 108 4.92 -1.42 24.11
N ASN A 109 4.45 -0.20 23.85
CA ASN A 109 4.13 0.76 24.89
C ASN A 109 2.73 0.49 25.47
N PRO A 110 2.59 -0.01 26.72
CA PRO A 110 1.28 -0.31 27.31
C PRO A 110 0.42 0.93 27.56
N PHE A 111 1.01 2.12 27.55
CA PHE A 111 0.32 3.38 27.79
C PHE A 111 0.03 4.15 26.49
N THR A 112 0.24 3.53 25.33
CA THR A 112 0.09 4.20 24.04
C THR A 112 -1.33 4.76 23.87
N GLN A 113 -1.41 6.01 23.38
CA GLN A 113 -2.65 6.68 23.01
C GLN A 113 -2.75 6.81 21.49
N LEU A 114 -2.44 5.70 20.80
CA LEU A 114 -2.44 5.63 19.34
C LEU A 114 -3.82 6.03 18.78
N GLY A 115 -3.84 6.95 17.82
CA GLY A 115 -5.08 7.46 17.23
C GLY A 115 -5.73 8.63 17.98
N ASP A 116 -5.28 8.99 19.19
CA ASP A 116 -5.74 10.19 19.89
C ASP A 116 -4.81 11.38 19.64
N GLY A 117 -5.18 12.20 18.65
CA GLY A 117 -4.45 13.41 18.30
C GLY A 117 -4.48 14.51 19.36
N SER A 118 -5.37 14.42 20.36
CA SER A 118 -5.47 15.38 21.46
C SER A 118 -4.51 15.08 22.60
N SER A 119 -3.96 13.86 22.64
CA SER A 119 -3.08 13.44 23.71
C SER A 119 -1.74 14.17 23.70
N PRO A 120 -1.30 14.78 24.82
CA PRO A 120 0.00 15.44 24.90
C PRO A 120 1.16 14.46 25.11
N THR A 121 0.91 13.21 25.49
CA THR A 121 1.94 12.24 25.90
C THR A 121 1.66 10.84 25.34
N ASN A 122 2.59 9.89 25.50
CA ASN A 122 2.42 8.48 25.13
C ASN A 122 1.92 8.23 23.70
N ARG A 123 2.40 9.03 22.73
CA ARG A 123 2.01 8.87 21.32
C ARG A 123 2.69 7.68 20.64
N ASN A 124 3.85 7.27 21.14
CA ASN A 124 4.60 6.16 20.58
C ASN A 124 3.87 4.84 20.83
N ALA A 125 3.81 4.00 19.80
CA ALA A 125 3.32 2.63 19.86
C ALA A 125 4.32 1.69 20.54
N PHE A 126 5.62 1.95 20.42
CA PHE A 126 6.70 1.10 20.90
C PHE A 126 7.74 1.86 21.74
N VAL A 127 8.55 1.09 22.49
CA VAL A 127 9.68 1.61 23.28
C VAL A 127 10.99 1.36 22.54
N HIS A 128 11.66 2.43 22.12
CA HIS A 128 12.84 2.37 21.25
C HIS A 128 14.19 2.34 22.02
N VAL A 129 14.43 1.27 22.78
CA VAL A 129 15.69 1.08 23.51
C VAL A 129 16.76 0.30 22.72
N GLN A 130 16.33 -0.57 21.80
CA GLN A 130 17.21 -1.52 21.09
C GLN A 130 17.55 -1.11 19.65
N GLU A 131 17.04 0.04 19.21
CA GLU A 131 17.34 0.64 17.90
C GLU A 131 18.63 1.49 17.94
N GLN A 132 19.41 1.40 19.02
CA GLN A 132 20.69 2.09 19.15
C GLN A 132 21.77 1.42 18.28
N TRP A 133 22.61 2.24 17.66
CA TRP A 133 23.75 1.73 16.90
C TRP A 133 24.81 1.10 17.82
N PRO A 134 25.40 -0.06 17.48
CA PRO A 134 25.17 -0.88 16.29
C PRO A 134 23.86 -1.67 16.34
N TRP A 135 23.12 -1.66 15.23
CA TRP A 135 21.80 -2.31 15.18
C TRP A 135 21.88 -3.83 15.31
N PRO A 136 20.98 -4.45 16.10
CA PRO A 136 20.84 -5.90 16.14
C PRO A 136 20.26 -6.44 14.82
N PRO A 137 20.38 -7.75 14.54
CA PRO A 137 20.01 -8.32 13.24
C PRO A 137 18.55 -8.09 12.80
N HIS A 138 17.58 -8.13 13.72
CA HIS A 138 16.17 -7.85 13.39
C HIS A 138 15.91 -6.38 13.03
N VAL A 139 16.63 -5.43 13.64
CA VAL A 139 16.57 -4.00 13.29
C VAL A 139 17.18 -3.78 11.90
N TRP A 140 18.28 -4.48 11.59
CA TRP A 140 18.83 -4.49 10.22
C TRP A 140 17.83 -5.02 9.20
N ALA A 141 17.14 -6.11 9.50
CA ALA A 141 16.11 -6.68 8.63
C ALA A 141 14.99 -5.67 8.35
N ALA A 142 14.52 -4.96 9.37
CA ALA A 142 13.48 -3.94 9.23
C ALA A 142 13.95 -2.73 8.38
N HIS A 143 15.13 -2.16 8.66
CA HIS A 143 15.69 -1.09 7.83
C HIS A 143 15.96 -1.54 6.39
N TRP A 144 16.36 -2.80 6.19
CA TRP A 144 16.54 -3.36 4.85
C TRP A 144 15.22 -3.38 4.06
N LEU A 145 14.12 -3.80 4.68
CA LEU A 145 12.81 -3.72 4.03
C LEU A 145 12.38 -2.27 3.73
N ARG A 146 12.68 -1.30 4.61
CA ARG A 146 12.44 0.12 4.32
C ARG A 146 13.26 0.63 3.13
N VAL A 147 14.52 0.21 2.98
CA VAL A 147 15.36 0.51 1.80
C VAL A 147 14.73 -0.09 0.54
N VAL A 148 14.28 -1.34 0.60
CA VAL A 148 13.59 -1.98 -0.53
C VAL A 148 12.31 -1.22 -0.88
N SER A 149 11.52 -0.79 0.09
CA SER A 149 10.34 0.05 -0.15
C SER A 149 10.69 1.34 -0.88
N ALA A 150 11.75 2.04 -0.46
CA ALA A 150 12.19 3.27 -1.10
C ALA A 150 12.65 3.04 -2.55
N VAL A 151 13.31 1.90 -2.82
CA VAL A 151 13.70 1.52 -4.19
C VAL A 151 12.47 1.19 -5.04
N ILE A 152 11.46 0.51 -4.50
CA ILE A 152 10.20 0.22 -5.21
C ILE A 152 9.50 1.52 -5.63
N GLY A 153 9.57 2.58 -4.82
CA GLY A 153 8.96 3.86 -5.19
C GLY A 153 9.66 4.55 -6.36
N LEU A 154 10.94 4.26 -6.66
CA LEU A 154 11.55 4.67 -7.92
C LEU A 154 10.83 4.06 -9.12
N ALA A 155 10.41 2.79 -9.02
CA ALA A 155 9.66 2.13 -10.09
C ALA A 155 8.30 2.79 -10.32
N VAL A 156 7.63 3.24 -9.25
CA VAL A 156 6.39 4.04 -9.35
C VAL A 156 6.65 5.36 -10.07
N LEU A 157 7.67 6.12 -9.66
CA LEU A 157 8.00 7.41 -10.27
C LEU A 157 8.36 7.27 -11.75
N LEU A 158 9.07 6.20 -12.12
CA LEU A 158 9.39 5.88 -13.51
C LEU A 158 8.12 5.51 -14.30
N ALA A 159 7.22 4.71 -13.73
CA ALA A 159 5.94 4.37 -14.36
C ALA A 159 5.09 5.63 -14.60
N ILE A 160 5.03 6.55 -13.63
CA ILE A 160 4.36 7.85 -13.76
C ILE A 160 5.00 8.69 -14.87
N TYR A 161 6.34 8.81 -14.86
CA TYR A 161 7.08 9.56 -15.86
C TYR A 161 6.78 9.05 -17.28
N HIS A 162 6.87 7.74 -17.48
CA HIS A 162 6.63 7.13 -18.79
C HIS A 162 5.17 7.19 -19.21
N THR A 163 4.22 7.04 -18.28
CA THR A 163 2.79 7.24 -18.56
C THR A 163 2.53 8.66 -19.03
N ALA A 164 3.09 9.66 -18.34
CA ALA A 164 2.91 11.06 -18.69
C ALA A 164 3.56 11.42 -20.04
N LEU A 165 4.69 10.79 -20.40
CA LEU A 165 5.28 10.95 -21.74
C LEU A 165 4.38 10.41 -22.85
N LEU A 166 3.62 9.35 -22.59
CA LEU A 166 2.66 8.80 -23.54
C LEU A 166 1.41 9.68 -23.67
N MET A 167 0.98 10.31 -22.57
CA MET A 167 -0.19 11.20 -22.55
C MET A 167 0.08 12.58 -23.15
N TRP A 168 1.30 13.13 -22.99
CA TRP A 168 1.69 14.45 -23.50
C TRP A 168 2.99 14.39 -24.31
N PRO A 169 2.98 13.75 -25.50
CA PRO A 169 4.18 13.58 -26.32
C PRO A 169 4.80 14.92 -26.74
N ASP A 170 3.98 15.95 -26.97
CA ASP A 170 4.42 17.26 -27.47
C ASP A 170 5.10 18.12 -26.38
N VAL A 171 4.87 17.80 -25.10
CA VAL A 171 5.33 18.62 -23.97
C VAL A 171 5.97 17.74 -22.88
N PRO A 172 7.16 17.15 -23.14
CA PRO A 172 7.80 16.19 -22.22
C PRO A 172 8.18 16.81 -20.87
N GLN A 173 8.18 18.14 -20.75
CA GLN A 173 8.36 18.82 -19.47
C GLN A 173 7.20 18.53 -18.49
N ARG A 174 5.98 18.30 -18.98
CA ARG A 174 4.82 17.92 -18.14
C ARG A 174 5.05 16.59 -17.43
N ALA A 175 5.69 15.63 -18.09
CA ALA A 175 6.02 14.35 -17.47
C ALA A 175 6.93 14.53 -16.25
N LYS A 176 7.94 15.42 -16.33
CA LYS A 176 8.82 15.71 -15.20
C LYS A 176 8.07 16.39 -14.07
N TRP A 177 7.18 17.33 -14.37
CA TRP A 177 6.36 17.99 -13.34
C TRP A 177 5.43 17.01 -12.65
N ALA A 178 4.77 16.12 -13.40
CA ALA A 178 3.93 15.06 -12.83
C ALA A 178 4.73 14.17 -11.88
N THR A 179 5.93 13.72 -12.30
CA THR A 179 6.83 12.93 -11.44
C THR A 179 7.33 13.72 -10.24
N ALA A 180 7.73 14.98 -10.41
CA ALA A 180 8.25 15.82 -9.35
C ALA A 180 7.19 16.11 -8.28
N VAL A 181 5.95 16.37 -8.68
CA VAL A 181 4.84 16.57 -7.74
C VAL A 181 4.72 15.33 -6.85
N VAL A 182 4.60 14.13 -7.44
CA VAL A 182 4.45 12.88 -6.67
C VAL A 182 5.68 12.58 -5.82
N ALA A 183 6.89 12.75 -6.37
CA ALA A 183 8.15 12.53 -5.68
C ALA A 183 8.34 13.44 -4.44
N LEU A 184 7.71 14.62 -4.43
CA LEU A 184 7.78 15.60 -3.36
C LEU A 184 6.51 15.63 -2.50
N LEU A 185 5.52 14.77 -2.76
CA LEU A 185 4.37 14.61 -1.87
C LEU A 185 4.86 13.95 -0.57
N PRO A 186 4.65 14.60 0.61
CA PRO A 186 5.09 14.02 1.89
C PRO A 186 4.46 12.66 2.13
N GLN A 187 3.17 12.50 1.81
CA GLN A 187 2.45 11.23 1.94
C GLN A 187 3.10 10.11 1.12
N PHE A 188 3.46 10.38 -0.13
CA PHE A 188 4.11 9.38 -1.00
C PHE A 188 5.49 9.02 -0.47
N THR A 189 6.29 10.02 -0.13
CA THR A 189 7.67 9.79 0.32
C THR A 189 7.70 9.04 1.65
N PHE A 190 6.80 9.38 2.58
CA PHE A 190 6.67 8.69 3.86
C PHE A 190 6.16 7.25 3.67
N GLN A 191 5.13 7.02 2.86
CA GLN A 191 4.60 5.66 2.64
C GLN A 191 5.66 4.70 2.07
N PHE A 192 6.52 5.19 1.19
CA PHE A 192 7.60 4.38 0.60
C PHE A 192 8.87 4.33 1.48
N SER A 193 8.83 4.92 2.68
CA SER A 193 9.89 4.80 3.68
C SER A 193 9.60 3.73 4.75
N THR A 194 8.44 3.09 4.69
CA THR A 194 7.92 2.16 5.69
C THR A 194 7.77 0.75 5.12
N ILE A 195 7.53 -0.23 5.98
CA ILE A 195 7.29 -1.63 5.61
C ILE A 195 5.77 -1.81 5.41
N SER A 196 5.30 -1.87 4.16
CA SER A 196 3.87 -2.05 3.87
C SER A 196 3.57 -2.72 2.53
N ASN A 197 2.51 -3.53 2.48
CA ASN A 197 1.97 -4.09 1.24
C ASN A 197 1.47 -3.01 0.26
N ASP A 198 1.17 -1.80 0.75
CA ASP A 198 0.76 -0.65 -0.06
C ASP A 198 1.84 -0.18 -1.03
N VAL A 199 3.10 -0.39 -0.67
CA VAL A 199 4.25 -0.06 -1.51
C VAL A 199 4.24 -0.88 -2.80
N LEU A 200 4.11 -2.20 -2.67
CA LEU A 200 4.14 -3.12 -3.81
C LEU A 200 2.89 -3.00 -4.68
N ILE A 201 1.70 -2.89 -4.08
CA ILE A 201 0.46 -2.74 -4.85
C ILE A 201 0.44 -1.42 -5.63
N THR A 202 0.96 -0.33 -5.05
CA THR A 202 1.06 0.96 -5.75
C THR A 202 2.00 0.89 -6.94
N ALA A 203 3.14 0.18 -6.81
CA ALA A 203 4.06 -0.07 -7.92
C ALA A 203 3.41 -0.89 -9.04
N LEU A 204 2.73 -1.98 -8.70
CA LEU A 204 2.05 -2.84 -9.67
C LEU A 204 0.88 -2.11 -10.35
N ALA A 205 0.10 -1.31 -9.61
CA ALA A 205 -0.97 -0.48 -10.17
C ALA A 205 -0.43 0.58 -11.13
N SER A 206 0.65 1.28 -10.75
CA SER A 206 1.31 2.28 -11.60
C SER A 206 1.88 1.65 -12.87
N LEU A 207 2.44 0.45 -12.76
CA LEU A 207 2.95 -0.31 -13.89
C LEU A 207 1.83 -0.81 -14.80
N ALA A 208 0.70 -1.25 -14.25
CA ALA A 208 -0.48 -1.64 -15.04
C ALA A 208 -1.07 -0.45 -15.80
N LEU A 209 -1.17 0.72 -15.15
CA LEU A 209 -1.58 1.97 -15.81
C LEU A 209 -0.65 2.32 -16.98
N TYR A 210 0.67 2.27 -16.76
CA TYR A 210 1.64 2.50 -17.82
C TYR A 210 1.46 1.52 -19.00
N GLN A 211 1.22 0.24 -18.72
CA GLN A 211 0.99 -0.78 -19.75
C GLN A 211 -0.30 -0.53 -20.55
N VAL A 212 -1.39 -0.17 -19.88
CA VAL A 212 -2.68 0.13 -20.53
C VAL A 212 -2.59 1.39 -21.39
N VAL A 213 -1.96 2.46 -20.90
CA VAL A 213 -1.76 3.69 -21.69
C VAL A 213 -0.80 3.43 -22.85
N GLY A 214 0.28 2.68 -22.61
CA GLY A 214 1.27 2.28 -23.62
C GLY A 214 0.67 1.42 -24.73
N TRP A 215 -0.35 0.63 -24.42
CA TRP A 215 -1.08 -0.20 -25.38
C TRP A 215 -1.58 0.61 -26.57
N GLY A 216 -2.29 1.72 -26.31
CA GLY A 216 -2.92 2.51 -27.36
C GLY A 216 -1.96 3.23 -28.31
N SER A 217 -0.71 3.44 -27.88
CA SER A 217 0.31 4.14 -28.67
C SER A 217 1.14 3.23 -29.60
N ARG A 218 1.08 1.90 -29.43
CA ARG A 218 2.02 0.95 -30.07
C ARG A 218 1.37 -0.07 -31.00
N GLU A 219 0.04 -0.14 -31.02
CA GLU A 219 -0.70 -1.08 -31.88
C GLU A 219 -0.61 -0.73 -33.38
N GLU A 220 -0.21 0.50 -33.73
CA GLU A 220 0.06 0.93 -35.11
C GLU A 220 1.22 0.17 -35.79
N ARG A 221 2.04 -0.58 -35.04
CA ARG A 221 3.21 -1.32 -35.56
C ARG A 221 2.99 -2.79 -35.91
N GLY A 222 1.79 -3.33 -35.67
CA GLY A 222 1.30 -4.49 -36.43
C GLY A 222 2.00 -5.85 -36.26
N GLU A 223 2.30 -6.31 -35.03
CA GLU A 223 2.71 -7.70 -34.80
C GLU A 223 1.88 -8.42 -33.71
N LYS A 224 1.04 -9.38 -34.12
CA LYS A 224 0.17 -10.19 -33.23
C LYS A 224 0.92 -10.95 -32.13
N ARG A 225 2.21 -11.26 -32.33
CA ARG A 225 3.05 -11.96 -31.33
C ARG A 225 3.43 -11.03 -30.17
N GLU A 226 3.75 -9.77 -30.47
CA GLU A 226 4.03 -8.76 -29.45
C GLU A 226 2.78 -8.42 -28.63
N GLU A 227 1.59 -8.43 -29.25
CA GLU A 227 0.33 -8.20 -28.57
C GLU A 227 0.08 -9.24 -27.46
N ARG A 228 0.26 -10.53 -27.77
CA ARG A 228 0.10 -11.61 -26.77
C ARG A 228 1.09 -11.47 -25.62
N GLY A 229 2.35 -11.13 -25.92
CA GLY A 229 3.36 -10.87 -24.89
C GLY A 229 2.95 -9.72 -23.96
N ARG A 230 2.44 -8.62 -24.50
CA ARG A 230 1.95 -7.48 -23.71
C ARG A 230 0.76 -7.85 -22.81
N LEU A 231 -0.19 -8.65 -23.30
CA LEU A 231 -1.31 -9.14 -22.48
C LEU A 231 -0.83 -10.04 -21.35
N LEU A 232 0.15 -10.89 -21.60
CA LEU A 232 0.71 -11.77 -20.57
C LEU A 232 1.39 -10.94 -19.48
N VAL A 233 2.22 -9.95 -19.83
CA VAL A 233 2.86 -9.07 -18.83
C VAL A 233 1.81 -8.29 -18.04
N LEU A 234 0.76 -7.80 -18.69
CA LEU A 234 -0.33 -7.09 -18.04
C LEU A 234 -1.12 -8.01 -17.09
N ALA A 235 -1.45 -9.21 -17.54
CA ALA A 235 -2.14 -10.22 -16.73
C ALA A 235 -1.29 -10.63 -15.52
N LEU A 236 0.03 -10.83 -15.70
CA LEU A 236 0.96 -11.11 -14.61
C LEU A 236 1.04 -9.93 -13.62
N THR A 237 1.04 -8.69 -14.12
CA THR A 237 1.04 -7.49 -13.27
C THR A 237 -0.24 -7.41 -12.43
N CYS A 238 -1.41 -7.62 -13.06
CA CYS A 238 -2.69 -7.62 -12.37
C CYS A 238 -2.84 -8.80 -11.39
N GLY A 239 -2.35 -9.98 -11.76
CA GLY A 239 -2.32 -11.16 -10.89
C GLY A 239 -1.43 -10.94 -9.68
N ALA A 240 -0.24 -10.38 -9.88
CA ALA A 240 0.65 -9.98 -8.80
C ALA A 240 0.01 -8.94 -7.88
N ALA A 241 -0.71 -7.95 -8.45
CA ALA A 241 -1.42 -6.94 -7.69
C ALA A 241 -2.52 -7.58 -6.81
N ALA A 242 -3.33 -8.47 -7.38
CA ALA A 242 -4.34 -9.21 -6.63
C ALA A 242 -3.74 -10.10 -5.54
N LEU A 243 -2.55 -10.66 -5.76
CA LEU A 243 -1.82 -11.44 -4.76
C LEU A 243 -1.06 -10.57 -3.74
N THR A 244 -1.05 -9.25 -3.88
CA THR A 244 -0.37 -8.32 -2.95
C THR A 244 -1.33 -7.74 -1.91
N LYS A 245 -2.52 -7.33 -2.34
CA LYS A 245 -3.55 -6.71 -1.48
C LYS A 245 -4.92 -6.97 -2.09
N ASN A 246 -5.97 -7.14 -1.28
CA ASN A 246 -7.32 -7.41 -1.78
C ASN A 246 -7.84 -6.34 -2.77
N GLN A 247 -7.38 -5.08 -2.59
CA GLN A 247 -7.70 -3.98 -3.50
C GLN A 247 -7.15 -4.19 -4.93
N GLY A 248 -6.13 -5.04 -5.11
CA GLY A 248 -5.60 -5.40 -6.42
C GLY A 248 -6.60 -6.11 -7.33
N LEU A 249 -7.66 -6.72 -6.78
CA LEU A 249 -8.75 -7.27 -7.59
C LEU A 249 -9.51 -6.17 -8.37
N LEU A 250 -9.62 -4.97 -7.80
CA LEU A 250 -10.26 -3.83 -8.47
C LEU A 250 -9.48 -3.43 -9.73
N LEU A 251 -8.15 -3.56 -9.71
CA LEU A 251 -7.28 -3.26 -10.85
C LEU A 251 -7.60 -4.15 -12.06
N ILE A 252 -7.95 -5.42 -11.84
CA ILE A 252 -8.32 -6.35 -12.92
C ILE A 252 -9.51 -5.80 -13.71
N GLY A 253 -10.57 -5.37 -13.01
CA GLY A 253 -11.74 -4.81 -13.67
C GLY A 253 -11.44 -3.48 -14.38
N TRP A 254 -10.55 -2.64 -13.83
CA TRP A 254 -10.19 -1.35 -14.44
C TRP A 254 -9.43 -1.58 -15.74
N VAL A 255 -8.44 -2.47 -15.70
CA VAL A 255 -7.65 -2.87 -16.87
C VAL A 255 -8.55 -3.50 -17.94
N PHE A 256 -9.46 -4.39 -17.54
CA PHE A 256 -10.42 -5.00 -18.46
C PHE A 256 -11.29 -3.94 -19.14
N GLY A 257 -11.86 -3.01 -18.36
CA GLY A 257 -12.62 -1.87 -18.88
C GLY A 257 -11.80 -1.03 -19.87
N GLY A 258 -10.56 -0.67 -19.50
CA GLY A 258 -9.66 0.11 -20.35
C GLY A 258 -9.35 -0.58 -21.69
N VAL A 259 -9.04 -1.88 -21.68
CA VAL A 259 -8.78 -2.66 -22.90
C VAL A 259 -10.03 -2.78 -23.77
N VAL A 260 -11.20 -3.03 -23.18
CA VAL A 260 -12.47 -3.13 -23.91
C VAL A 260 -12.85 -1.80 -24.54
N SER A 261 -12.83 -0.70 -23.76
CA SER A 261 -13.11 0.65 -24.25
C SER A 261 -12.19 1.02 -25.41
N HIS A 262 -10.90 0.71 -25.30
CA HIS A 262 -9.93 0.95 -26.36
C HIS A 262 -10.28 0.18 -27.65
N ARG A 263 -10.60 -1.12 -27.54
CA ARG A 263 -10.99 -1.95 -28.70
C ARG A 263 -12.32 -1.51 -29.33
N MET A 264 -13.29 -1.07 -28.53
CA MET A 264 -14.56 -0.54 -29.02
C MET A 264 -14.36 0.80 -29.76
N GLY A 265 -13.56 1.72 -29.21
CA GLY A 265 -13.22 2.99 -29.87
C GLY A 265 -12.51 2.82 -31.20
N GLN A 266 -11.66 1.80 -31.35
CA GLN A 266 -11.04 1.46 -32.64
C GLN A 266 -12.03 0.95 -33.68
N ARG A 267 -13.01 0.12 -33.29
CA ARG A 267 -14.08 -0.35 -34.19
C ARG A 267 -14.95 0.80 -34.70
N GLY A 268 -15.21 1.82 -33.86
CA GLY A 268 -15.92 3.04 -34.25
C GLY A 268 -15.14 3.93 -35.22
N ARG A 269 -13.82 4.08 -35.01
CA ARG A 269 -12.93 4.88 -35.88
C ARG A 269 -12.77 4.30 -37.30
N GLY A 270 -13.02 3.01 -37.50
CA GLY A 270 -13.10 2.40 -38.83
C GLY A 270 -14.30 2.85 -39.66
N ALA A 271 -15.29 3.52 -39.06
CA ALA A 271 -16.52 4.00 -39.71
C ALA A 271 -16.64 5.54 -39.77
N GLY A 272 -15.72 6.30 -39.17
CA GLY A 272 -15.74 7.77 -39.16
C GLY A 272 -14.46 8.35 -38.56
N GLY A 273 -13.86 9.34 -39.24
CA GLY A 273 -12.47 9.76 -39.05
C GLY A 273 -12.10 10.52 -37.76
N GLN A 274 -10.80 10.35 -37.43
CA GLN A 274 -9.85 11.17 -36.66
C GLN A 274 -10.00 11.35 -35.12
N GLY A 275 -9.09 10.68 -34.40
CA GLY A 275 -8.05 11.41 -33.65
C GLY A 275 -8.16 11.47 -32.13
N ALA A 276 -9.20 12.09 -31.57
CA ALA A 276 -9.12 12.60 -30.18
C ALA A 276 -9.80 11.72 -29.10
N GLU A 277 -10.64 10.75 -29.48
CA GLU A 277 -11.57 10.11 -28.53
C GLU A 277 -11.02 8.99 -27.61
N GLY A 278 -9.87 8.40 -27.93
CA GLY A 278 -9.34 7.26 -27.16
C GLY A 278 -8.88 7.64 -25.75
N ILE A 279 -8.32 8.85 -25.59
CA ILE A 279 -7.83 9.36 -24.30
C ILE A 279 -9.01 9.80 -23.44
N SER A 280 -10.04 10.45 -24.02
CA SER A 280 -11.25 10.85 -23.29
C SER A 280 -12.03 9.65 -22.77
N SER A 281 -12.09 8.54 -23.51
CA SER A 281 -12.70 7.29 -23.03
C SER A 281 -11.94 6.68 -21.84
N LEU A 282 -10.61 6.61 -21.89
CA LEU A 282 -9.81 6.09 -20.77
C LEU A 282 -9.90 6.99 -19.53
N THR A 283 -9.98 8.31 -19.73
CA THR A 283 -10.17 9.30 -18.67
C THR A 283 -11.53 9.14 -18.00
N LEU A 284 -12.59 8.89 -18.80
CA LEU A 284 -13.95 8.64 -18.29
C LEU A 284 -14.03 7.34 -17.48
N THR A 285 -13.37 6.27 -17.94
CA THR A 285 -13.28 4.99 -17.21
C THR A 285 -12.49 5.15 -15.92
N THR A 286 -11.41 5.94 -15.94
CA THR A 286 -10.62 6.26 -14.73
C THR A 286 -11.44 7.08 -13.72
N HIS A 287 -12.24 8.02 -14.19
CA HIS A 287 -13.12 8.82 -13.33
C HIS A 287 -14.22 7.95 -12.69
N HIS A 288 -14.86 7.07 -13.46
CA HIS A 288 -15.85 6.12 -12.92
C HIS A 288 -15.24 5.13 -11.92
N TYR A 289 -14.02 4.66 -12.19
CA TYR A 289 -13.32 3.77 -11.28
C TYR A 289 -12.93 4.44 -9.97
N PHE A 290 -12.47 5.70 -10.03
CA PHE A 290 -12.16 6.49 -8.84
C PHE A 290 -13.37 6.61 -7.91
N HIS A 291 -14.55 6.89 -8.46
CA HIS A 291 -15.81 6.91 -7.71
C HIS A 291 -16.21 5.54 -7.15
N LEU A 292 -16.00 4.46 -7.90
CA LEU A 292 -16.29 3.11 -7.43
C LEU A 292 -15.35 2.69 -6.28
N SER A 293 -14.06 3.02 -6.36
CA SER A 293 -13.09 2.76 -5.28
C SER A 293 -13.35 3.62 -4.03
N LEU A 294 -13.76 4.88 -4.18
CA LEU A 294 -14.23 5.71 -3.06
C LEU A 294 -15.49 5.11 -2.41
N PHE A 295 -16.42 4.60 -3.22
CA PHE A 295 -17.61 3.93 -2.72
C PHE A 295 -17.28 2.63 -1.99
N THR A 296 -16.38 1.79 -2.51
CA THR A 296 -15.93 0.56 -1.83
C THR A 296 -15.19 0.88 -0.53
N PHE A 297 -14.32 1.90 -0.51
CA PHE A 297 -13.63 2.36 0.71
C PHE A 297 -14.64 2.86 1.76
N TYR A 298 -15.60 3.70 1.35
CA TYR A 298 -16.66 4.20 2.21
C TYR A 298 -17.53 3.05 2.77
N PHE A 299 -17.90 2.09 1.94
CA PHE A 299 -18.71 0.94 2.34
C PHE A 299 -17.96 -0.01 3.29
N SER A 300 -16.66 -0.24 3.05
CA SER A 300 -15.82 -1.07 3.93
C SER A 300 -15.64 -0.42 5.30
N SER A 301 -15.45 0.92 5.35
CA SER A 301 -15.34 1.68 6.60
C SER A 301 -16.65 1.73 7.40
N HIS A 302 -17.82 1.74 6.74
CA HIS A 302 -19.13 1.73 7.41
C HIS A 302 -19.49 0.36 8.01
N LEU A 303 -19.10 -0.73 7.37
CA LEU A 303 -19.32 -2.08 7.91
C LEU A 303 -18.51 -2.32 9.18
N SER A 304 -17.28 -1.79 9.27
CA SER A 304 -16.46 -1.86 10.50
C SER A 304 -16.97 -0.99 11.66
N SER A 305 -17.86 -0.01 11.40
CA SER A 305 -18.35 0.93 12.41
C SER A 305 -19.77 0.66 12.91
N SER A 306 -20.42 -0.44 12.51
CA SER A 306 -21.77 -0.78 12.98
C SER A 306 -21.72 -1.35 14.41
N PRO A 307 -22.24 -0.67 15.44
CA PRO A 307 -22.48 -1.33 16.72
C PRO A 307 -23.69 -2.26 16.55
N LEU A 308 -23.52 -3.55 16.85
CA LEU A 308 -24.65 -4.46 17.00
C LEU A 308 -25.61 -3.88 18.06
N PRO A 309 -26.93 -3.83 17.80
CA PRO A 309 -27.89 -3.39 18.81
C PRO A 309 -27.84 -4.35 19.99
N SER A 310 -27.58 -3.80 21.18
CA SER A 310 -27.59 -4.52 22.45
C SER A 310 -28.92 -5.28 22.60
N GLY A 311 -28.85 -6.61 22.58
CA GLY A 311 -29.95 -7.47 22.95
C GLY A 311 -30.40 -7.14 24.38
N GLY A 312 -31.67 -6.80 24.52
CA GLY A 312 -32.29 -6.52 25.81
C GLY A 312 -32.23 -7.73 26.72
N ALA A 313 -31.44 -7.64 27.79
CA ALA A 313 -31.57 -8.50 28.95
C ALA A 313 -32.79 -8.03 29.75
N ILE A 314 -33.89 -8.77 29.61
CA ILE A 314 -35.04 -8.69 30.52
C ILE A 314 -34.58 -9.32 31.84
N GLY A 315 -34.26 -8.47 32.82
CA GLY A 315 -33.92 -8.87 34.18
C GLY A 315 -34.46 -7.82 35.14
N GLY A 316 -35.79 -7.77 35.29
CA GLY A 316 -36.48 -6.85 36.18
C GLY A 316 -36.12 -7.09 37.63
N CYS A 317 -35.36 -6.17 38.22
CA CYS A 317 -35.26 -5.99 39.66
C CYS A 317 -36.60 -5.48 40.18
N MET A 318 -37.35 -6.35 40.87
CA MET A 318 -38.49 -5.98 41.70
C MET A 318 -37.96 -5.56 43.07
N GLY A 319 -37.86 -4.24 43.29
CA GLY A 319 -37.56 -3.67 44.60
C GLY A 319 -38.74 -3.85 45.54
N ILE A 320 -38.55 -4.63 46.61
CA ILE A 320 -39.46 -4.67 47.76
C ILE A 320 -38.84 -3.83 48.87
N SER A 321 -39.50 -2.73 49.17
CA SER A 321 -39.28 -1.84 50.30
C SER A 321 -39.56 -2.56 51.62
N ARG A 322 -38.63 -2.53 52.59
CA ARG A 322 -38.97 -2.60 54.03
C ARG A 322 -38.02 -1.75 54.87
N PRO A 323 -38.52 -1.13 55.96
CA PRO A 323 -37.85 -0.03 56.64
C PRO A 323 -36.95 -0.48 57.80
N LEU A 324 -36.03 0.40 58.16
CA LEU A 324 -35.16 0.36 59.33
C LEU A 324 -35.97 0.33 60.64
N THR A 325 -35.63 -0.58 61.54
CA THR A 325 -35.83 -0.41 62.99
C THR A 325 -34.66 -0.99 63.79
N ASN A 326 -34.10 -0.08 64.59
CA ASN A 326 -33.23 -0.15 65.76
C ASN A 326 -32.96 -1.46 66.54
N SER A 327 -31.75 -1.39 67.13
CA SER A 327 -31.35 -1.72 68.51
C SER A 327 -30.92 -3.13 68.91
N SER A 328 -29.76 -3.11 69.59
CA SER A 328 -29.07 -4.11 70.44
C SER A 328 -28.44 -5.32 69.76
#